data_AF-A0A8C5H733-F1
#
_entry.id   AF-A0A8C5H733-F1
#
_cell.length_a   1.000
_cell.length_b   1.000
_cell.length_c   1.000
_cell.angle_alpha   90.00
_cell.angle_beta   90.00
_cell.angle_gamma   90.00
#
_symmetry.space_group_name_H-M   'P 1'
#
loop_
_entity.id
_entity.type
_entity.pdbx_description
1 polymer ?
#
loop_
_entity_poly.entity_id
_entity_poly.type
_entity_poly.pdbx_seq_one_letter_code
_entity_poly.pdbx_strand_id
1 'polypeptide(L)'
;WKTWRFTTDPLERRRGRRLGQDGRDGCYLIRDSDSVPGVFCLCVLWKRFAYTYRLHKDDAGSWAAETCQGVPKRYYRNIKNMIAALKKPEQGIVMPLLYPVTATRRAQALTEEEMSSNSLSQPGSGLSKTL
;
A
#
# COMPACT_ATOMS: atom_id res chain seq x y z
N TRP A 1 -2.48 2.22 27.59
CA TRP A 1 -2.93 2.03 26.19
C TRP A 1 -2.78 3.29 25.30
N LYS A 2 -1.87 4.22 25.59
CA LYS A 2 -1.66 5.43 24.75
C LYS A 2 -0.20 5.91 24.82
N THR A 3 0.74 5.19 24.20
CA THR A 3 2.13 5.68 24.08
C THR A 3 2.87 5.19 22.83
N TRP A 4 2.16 4.85 21.75
CA TRP A 4 2.82 4.53 20.48
C TRP A 4 2.16 5.33 19.35
N ARG A 5 2.96 6.18 18.71
CA ARG A 5 2.59 7.13 17.64
C ARG A 5 2.56 6.50 16.23
N PHE A 6 2.84 5.20 16.14
CA PHE A 6 2.67 4.38 14.94
C PHE A 6 2.00 3.05 15.33
N THR A 7 1.18 2.48 14.44
CA THR A 7 0.53 1.18 14.68
C THR A 7 1.21 0.09 13.87
N THR A 8 1.39 -1.07 14.49
CA THR A 8 1.90 -2.26 13.83
C THR A 8 0.79 -3.30 13.82
N ASP A 9 0.33 -3.66 12.62
CA ASP A 9 -0.75 -4.62 12.41
C ASP A 9 -0.23 -5.80 11.59
N PRO A 10 -0.53 -7.06 11.96
CA PRO A 10 -0.24 -8.21 11.10
C PRO A 10 -0.86 -8.02 9.71
N LEU A 11 -0.11 -8.37 8.66
CA LEU A 11 -0.56 -8.19 7.26
C LEU A 11 -1.93 -8.83 6.98
N GLU A 12 -2.23 -9.94 7.66
CA GLU A 12 -3.46 -10.71 7.49
C GLU A 12 -4.72 -9.95 7.96
N ARG A 13 -4.57 -8.93 8.81
CA ARG A 13 -5.68 -8.06 9.25
C ARG A 13 -6.19 -7.21 8.08
N ARG A 14 -7.50 -6.90 8.09
CA ARG A 14 -8.20 -6.14 7.02
C ARG A 14 -7.45 -4.90 6.52
N ARG A 15 -6.76 -4.16 7.43
CA ARG A 15 -6.02 -2.93 7.11
C ARG A 15 -4.66 -3.21 6.45
N GLY A 16 -3.97 -4.27 6.85
CA GLY A 16 -2.66 -4.67 6.31
C GLY A 16 -2.77 -5.27 4.90
N ARG A 17 -3.89 -5.93 4.57
CA ARG A 17 -4.08 -6.62 3.27
C ARG A 17 -3.77 -5.78 2.03
N ARG A 18 -3.92 -4.45 2.08
CA ARG A 18 -3.60 -3.57 0.94
C ARG A 18 -2.12 -3.58 0.56
N LEU A 19 -1.23 -3.87 1.49
CA LEU A 19 0.21 -4.02 1.24
C LEU A 19 0.57 -5.45 0.78
N GLY A 20 -0.35 -6.40 0.93
CA GLY A 20 -0.08 -7.83 0.78
C GLY A 20 -0.12 -8.36 -0.65
N GLN A 21 -0.49 -7.56 -1.64
CA GLN A 21 -0.55 -8.03 -3.04
C GLN A 21 0.81 -8.35 -3.64
N ASP A 22 1.85 -7.60 -3.25
CA ASP A 22 3.23 -7.89 -3.66
C ASP A 22 4.03 -8.58 -2.54
N GLY A 23 3.56 -8.46 -1.29
CA GLY A 23 4.12 -9.14 -0.12
C GLY A 23 5.58 -8.80 0.20
N ARG A 24 6.17 -7.83 -0.51
CA ARG A 24 7.60 -7.52 -0.48
C ARG A 24 7.90 -6.49 0.60
N ASP A 25 8.98 -6.71 1.33
CA ASP A 25 9.46 -5.74 2.31
C ASP A 25 9.80 -4.39 1.62
N GLY A 26 9.38 -3.30 2.24
CA GLY A 26 9.51 -1.95 1.69
C GLY A 26 8.37 -1.54 0.75
N CYS A 27 7.35 -2.39 0.55
CA CYS A 27 6.07 -1.95 -0.04
C CYS A 27 5.43 -0.88 0.83
N TYR A 28 4.93 0.20 0.23
CA TYR A 28 4.31 1.28 0.97
C TYR A 28 3.13 1.93 0.25
N LEU A 29 2.22 2.52 1.03
CA LEU A 29 1.13 3.36 0.53
C LEU A 29 0.89 4.54 1.46
N ILE A 30 0.28 5.59 0.92
CA ILE A 30 -0.19 6.75 1.67
C ILE A 30 -1.71 6.80 1.52
N ARG A 31 -2.41 7.03 2.63
CA ARG A 31 -3.88 7.18 2.67
C ARG A 31 -4.28 8.26 3.65
N ASP A 32 -5.49 8.80 3.51
CA ASP A 32 -6.08 9.64 4.54
C ASP A 32 -6.28 8.87 5.85
N SER A 33 -6.17 9.57 6.96
CA SER A 33 -6.50 9.01 8.27
C SER A 33 -8.01 8.87 8.42
N ASP A 34 -8.47 7.65 8.70
CA ASP A 34 -9.89 7.39 8.97
C ASP A 34 -10.41 8.10 10.24
N SER A 35 -9.50 8.53 11.12
CA SER A 35 -9.82 9.06 12.45
C SER A 35 -9.60 10.57 12.60
N VAL A 36 -8.71 11.17 11.80
CA VAL A 36 -8.30 12.57 11.97
C VAL A 36 -8.26 13.27 10.60
N PRO A 37 -9.15 14.22 10.32
CA PRO A 37 -9.14 14.94 9.05
C PRO A 37 -7.85 15.75 8.89
N GLY A 38 -7.31 15.79 7.67
CA GLY A 38 -6.06 16.51 7.35
C GLY A 38 -4.77 15.78 7.75
N VAL A 39 -4.86 14.61 8.38
CA VAL A 39 -3.71 13.75 8.69
C VAL A 39 -3.65 12.60 7.70
N PHE A 40 -2.45 12.27 7.23
CA PHE A 40 -2.22 11.12 6.37
C PHE A 40 -1.56 9.99 7.14
N CYS A 41 -1.77 8.76 6.67
CA CYS A 41 -1.15 7.55 7.17
C CYS A 41 -0.24 6.97 6.10
N LEU A 42 1.05 6.88 6.40
CA LEU A 42 2.03 6.14 5.62
C LEU A 42 2.10 4.71 6.16
N CYS A 43 1.71 3.73 5.36
CA CYS A 43 1.80 2.31 5.72
C CYS A 43 2.98 1.67 4.99
N VAL A 44 3.85 0.94 5.69
CA VAL A 44 5.03 0.26 5.17
C VAL A 44 5.01 -1.21 5.58
N LEU A 45 5.26 -2.13 4.65
CA LEU A 45 5.36 -3.56 4.92
C LEU A 45 6.79 -3.94 5.31
N TRP A 46 6.93 -4.64 6.42
CA TRP A 46 8.20 -5.26 6.81
C TRP A 46 7.95 -6.53 7.63
N LYS A 47 8.58 -7.65 7.24
CA LYS A 47 8.46 -8.95 7.92
C LYS A 47 7.01 -9.39 8.17
N ARG A 48 6.12 -9.19 7.18
CA ARG A 48 4.67 -9.48 7.26
C ARG A 48 3.89 -8.62 8.27
N PHE A 49 4.45 -7.51 8.73
CA PHE A 49 3.76 -6.51 9.53
C PHE A 49 3.61 -5.20 8.75
N ALA A 50 2.42 -4.61 8.83
CA ALA A 50 2.14 -3.29 8.33
C ALA A 50 2.43 -2.25 9.43
N TYR A 51 3.43 -1.41 9.21
CA TYR A 51 3.80 -0.30 10.09
C TYR A 51 3.16 0.98 9.57
N THR A 52 2.36 1.64 10.39
CA THR A 52 1.63 2.85 10.00
C THR A 52 2.16 4.07 10.76
N TYR A 53 2.76 5.00 10.03
CA TYR A 53 3.25 6.28 10.52
C TYR A 53 2.25 7.39 10.21
N ARG A 54 2.06 8.32 11.15
CA ARG A 54 1.22 9.51 10.93
C ARG A 54 2.02 10.62 10.29
N LEU A 55 1.48 11.20 9.23
CA LEU A 55 2.03 12.36 8.54
C LEU A 55 1.08 13.53 8.77
N HIS A 56 1.60 14.65 9.28
CA HIS A 56 0.81 15.86 9.50
C HIS A 56 1.56 17.07 8.98
N LYS A 57 0.77 18.11 8.67
CA LYS A 57 1.26 19.45 8.44
C LYS A 57 1.12 20.22 9.74
N ASP A 58 2.18 20.91 10.16
CA ASP A 58 2.16 21.79 11.33
C ASP A 58 1.56 23.17 10.99
N ASP A 59 1.37 23.99 12.01
CA ASP A 59 0.79 25.33 11.90
C ASP A 59 1.67 26.29 11.07
N ALA A 60 2.98 26.03 11.03
CA ALA A 60 3.93 26.76 10.18
C ALA A 60 3.90 26.28 8.71
N GLY A 61 3.08 25.28 8.40
CA GLY A 61 2.89 24.73 7.08
C GLY A 61 3.93 23.68 6.65
N SER A 62 4.79 23.24 7.56
CA SER A 62 5.78 22.19 7.32
C SER A 62 5.22 20.80 7.59
N TRP A 63 5.68 19.82 6.83
CA TRP A 63 5.32 18.42 6.94
C TRP A 63 6.26 17.67 7.87
N ALA A 64 5.71 16.80 8.71
CA ALA A 64 6.47 15.90 9.54
C ALA A 64 5.81 14.53 9.68
N ALA A 65 6.64 13.51 9.90
CA ALA A 65 6.21 12.16 10.23
C ALA A 65 6.39 11.89 11.72
N GLU A 66 5.46 11.17 12.33
CA GLU A 66 5.60 10.63 13.68
C GLU A 66 6.41 9.32 13.63
N THR A 67 7.72 9.43 13.78
CA THR A 67 8.71 8.33 13.74
C THR A 67 8.99 7.74 15.14
N CYS A 68 9.89 6.75 15.21
CA CYS A 68 10.32 6.14 16.47
C CYS A 68 10.87 7.17 17.48
N GLN A 69 10.65 6.92 18.77
CA GLN A 69 11.17 7.76 19.85
C GLN A 69 12.70 7.82 19.80
N GLY A 70 13.26 8.98 20.11
CA GLY A 70 14.72 9.22 20.08
C GLY A 70 15.27 9.66 18.72
N VAL A 71 14.48 9.58 17.64
CA VAL A 71 14.88 10.15 16.34
C VAL A 71 14.47 11.63 16.29
N PRO A 72 15.39 12.56 15.98
CA PRO A 72 15.05 13.96 15.83
C PRO A 72 13.94 14.18 14.79
N LYS A 73 12.89 14.89 15.18
CA LYS A 73 11.78 15.21 14.27
C LYS A 73 12.29 16.11 13.15
N ARG A 74 11.99 15.73 11.91
CA ARG A 74 12.37 16.48 10.70
C ARG A 74 11.15 17.16 10.10
N TYR A 75 11.37 18.39 9.63
CA TYR A 75 10.35 19.23 9.01
C TYR A 75 10.68 19.43 7.54
N TYR A 76 9.67 19.29 6.69
CA TYR A 76 9.82 19.35 5.24
C TYR A 76 8.82 20.35 4.66
N ARG A 77 9.25 21.18 3.71
CA ARG A 77 8.33 22.15 3.07
C ARG A 77 7.19 21.46 2.30
N ASN A 78 7.48 20.31 1.68
CA ASN A 78 6.55 19.55 0.85
C ASN A 78 6.50 18.08 1.27
N ILE A 79 5.31 17.47 1.21
CA ILE A 79 5.12 16.04 1.47
C ILE A 79 5.99 15.17 0.55
N LYS A 80 6.15 15.55 -0.73
CA LYS A 80 7.00 14.83 -1.69
C LYS A 80 8.46 14.74 -1.22
N ASN A 81 8.98 15.81 -0.62
CA ASN A 81 10.36 15.85 -0.12
C ASN A 81 10.52 14.97 1.12
N MET A 82 9.51 14.94 1.99
CA MET A 82 9.47 14.03 3.13
C MET A 82 9.49 12.57 2.66
N ILE A 83 8.64 12.21 1.69
CA ILE A 83 8.63 10.84 1.13
C ILE A 83 9.97 10.50 0.47
N ALA A 84 10.58 11.42 -0.27
CA ALA A 84 11.90 11.22 -0.86
C ALA A 84 12.99 10.99 0.20
N ALA A 85 12.92 11.69 1.34
CA ALA A 85 13.83 11.45 2.45
C ALA A 85 13.64 10.04 3.03
N LEU A 86 12.40 9.62 3.28
CA LEU A 86 12.05 8.29 3.82
C LEU A 86 12.43 7.11 2.91
N LYS A 87 12.81 7.35 1.64
CA LYS A 87 13.44 6.33 0.78
C LYS A 87 14.87 5.98 1.18
N LYS A 88 15.53 6.83 1.97
CA LYS A 88 16.88 6.62 2.47
C LYS A 88 16.86 5.79 3.77
N PRO A 89 17.93 5.06 4.10
CA PRO A 89 18.05 4.42 5.40
C PRO A 89 18.13 5.44 6.55
N GLU A 90 17.93 4.95 7.78
CA GLU A 90 18.14 5.72 9.03
C GLU A 90 17.28 6.98 9.19
N GLN A 91 16.07 6.97 8.64
CA GLN A 91 15.13 8.09 8.73
C GLN A 91 14.11 7.95 9.88
N GLY A 92 14.31 6.98 10.77
CA GLY A 92 13.40 6.71 11.89
C GLY A 92 12.14 5.90 11.53
N ILE A 93 12.13 5.29 10.35
CA ILE A 93 11.14 4.27 9.96
C ILE A 93 11.83 2.89 9.91
N VAL A 94 11.02 1.84 10.04
CA VAL A 94 11.51 0.46 10.16
C VAL A 94 12.17 -0.06 8.89
N MET A 95 11.72 0.43 7.73
CA MET A 95 12.17 -0.01 6.43
C MET A 95 12.09 1.17 5.45
N PRO A 96 13.14 1.42 4.63
CA PRO A 96 13.07 2.44 3.60
C PRO A 96 11.91 2.21 2.63
N LEU A 97 11.39 3.29 2.06
CA LEU A 97 10.32 3.22 1.06
C LEU A 97 10.89 2.74 -0.28
N LEU A 98 10.54 1.52 -0.69
CA LEU A 98 11.07 0.90 -1.91
C LEU A 98 10.02 0.83 -3.02
N TYR A 99 8.87 0.23 -2.71
CA TYR A 99 7.88 -0.15 -3.73
C TYR A 99 6.54 0.56 -3.45
N PRO A 100 6.22 1.64 -4.19
CA PRO A 100 4.92 2.28 -4.04
C PRO A 100 3.81 1.34 -4.50
N VAL A 101 2.81 1.13 -3.64
CA VAL A 101 1.58 0.42 -4.01
C VAL A 101 0.65 1.43 -4.66
N THR A 102 0.64 1.47 -5.99
CA THR A 102 -0.41 2.17 -6.74
C THR A 102 -1.72 1.39 -6.59
N ALA A 103 -2.85 2.09 -6.44
CA ALA A 103 -4.17 1.46 -6.31
C ALA A 103 -4.63 0.68 -7.57
N THR A 104 -3.76 0.49 -8.55
CA THR A 104 -4.07 0.06 -9.92
C THR A 104 -3.95 -1.46 -10.14
N ARG A 105 -4.07 -2.31 -9.11
CA ARG A 105 -4.07 -3.77 -9.29
C ARG A 105 -5.40 -4.46 -9.03
N ARG A 106 -6.50 -3.69 -8.90
CA ARG A 106 -7.85 -4.24 -9.14
C ARG A 106 -8.24 -4.27 -10.62
N ALA A 107 -7.50 -3.57 -11.48
CA ALA A 107 -7.77 -3.51 -12.91
C ALA A 107 -7.03 -4.56 -13.75
N GLN A 108 -5.93 -5.13 -13.25
CA GLN A 108 -5.07 -6.03 -14.05
C GLN A 108 -5.33 -7.53 -13.80
N ALA A 109 -6.07 -7.90 -12.75
CA ALA A 109 -6.45 -9.30 -12.49
C ALA A 109 -7.76 -9.71 -13.19
N LEU A 110 -8.37 -8.82 -13.98
CA LEU A 110 -9.58 -9.09 -14.77
C LEU A 110 -9.31 -9.08 -16.29
N THR A 111 -8.05 -8.90 -16.72
CA THR A 111 -7.70 -8.73 -18.14
C THR A 111 -6.82 -9.84 -18.72
N GLU A 112 -6.50 -10.90 -17.97
CA GLU A 112 -5.66 -12.00 -18.48
C GLU A 112 -6.39 -13.36 -18.59
N GLU A 113 -7.60 -13.52 -18.02
CA GLU A 113 -8.35 -14.80 -18.14
C GLU A 113 -9.33 -14.86 -19.34
N GLU A 114 -9.53 -13.76 -20.08
CA GLU A 114 -10.42 -13.71 -21.27
C GLU A 114 -9.63 -13.55 -22.59
N MET A 115 -8.48 -14.20 -22.75
CA MET A 115 -7.83 -14.31 -24.08
C MET A 115 -7.07 -15.61 -24.32
N SER A 116 -7.37 -16.69 -23.58
CA SER A 116 -6.74 -17.98 -23.87
C SER A 116 -7.64 -19.15 -23.49
N SER A 117 -8.82 -19.25 -24.11
CA SER A 117 -9.58 -20.49 -24.25
C SER A 117 -10.76 -20.30 -25.21
N ASN A 118 -10.49 -20.27 -26.51
CA ASN A 118 -11.44 -20.87 -27.44
C ASN A 118 -10.71 -21.54 -28.60
N SER A 119 -10.19 -22.73 -28.33
CA SER A 119 -9.87 -23.71 -29.36
C SER A 119 -10.54 -25.04 -29.01
N LEU A 120 -11.53 -25.37 -29.85
CA LEU A 120 -12.07 -26.68 -30.16
C LEU A 120 -12.76 -27.49 -29.04
N SER A 121 -14.07 -27.69 -29.22
CA SER A 121 -14.64 -29.05 -29.29
C SER A 121 -16.01 -29.02 -29.99
N GLN A 122 -16.11 -29.68 -31.15
CA GLN A 122 -17.37 -30.32 -31.54
C GLN A 122 -17.61 -31.52 -30.61
N PRO A 123 -18.88 -31.89 -30.37
CA PRO A 123 -19.34 -33.11 -31.01
C PRO A 123 -20.82 -33.09 -31.43
N GLY A 124 -21.12 -33.76 -32.54
CA GLY A 124 -22.09 -34.86 -32.54
C GLY A 124 -23.57 -34.57 -32.82
N SER A 125 -23.94 -34.95 -34.05
CA SER A 125 -25.18 -35.69 -34.43
C SER A 125 -26.53 -34.97 -34.51
N GLY A 126 -27.14 -35.10 -35.69
CA GLY A 126 -28.53 -34.77 -35.97
C GLY A 126 -28.89 -35.13 -37.42
N LEU A 127 -29.25 -36.38 -37.66
CA LEU A 127 -29.76 -36.89 -38.93
C LEU A 127 -31.06 -36.18 -39.37
N SER A 128 -31.21 -36.06 -40.70
CA SER A 128 -32.44 -36.08 -41.53
C SER A 128 -33.45 -34.93 -41.45
N LYS A 129 -33.74 -34.31 -42.60
CA LYS A 129 -34.93 -34.65 -43.43
C LYS A 129 -34.91 -33.95 -44.81
N THR A 130 -35.31 -34.74 -45.79
CA THR A 130 -35.67 -34.48 -47.18
C THR A 130 -36.74 -33.40 -47.37
N LEU A 131 -36.60 -32.56 -48.39
CA LEU A 131 -37.53 -32.35 -49.53
C LEU A 131 -36.91 -31.40 -50.55
#